data_AF-A0A345H7J8-F1
#
_entry.id   AF-A0A345H7J8-F1
#
_cell.length_a   1.000
_cell.length_b   1.000
_cell.length_c   1.000
_cell.angle_alpha   90.00
_cell.angle_beta   90.00
_cell.angle_gamma   90.00
#
_symmetry.space_group_name_H-M   'P 1'
#
loop_
_entity.id
_entity.type
_entity.pdbx_description
1 polymer ?
#
loop_
_entity_poly.entity_id
_entity_poly.type
_entity_poly.pdbx_seq_one_letter_code
_entity_poly.pdbx_strand_id
1 'polypeptide(L)'
;MYREYTMKKAIIKLTTVFGLSCLLIACGGGGGGGGSGNGGNNAPPPVQPIQPAPPAPQQPDAAPNIPAPPKDQALDTGAEGGSNPQKSPENDEMKNSSPSAQEKWEGACVAKSFCTAQNKNNVTVYNLKYVENADRLSGTPDKYTKQEEHITLKLGDNAKEEYKFTLLGTEGNEVGYYGYRHNVDDNRAHKNVELLYAINADFKHETQPSQLRAYYRKEKGFIYAPISNNQLSNNSLVNYGDVDLIYDEGKVSGSIYRSNNGDPSQLNKEKIFSIETKNSDKPSIEPIVNDLLGVIKQGDKAVLNYILADSEKGKDDHKYLFGSAKAETWIGVLAAEKSNEKPAEKQTNK
;
A
#
# COMPACT_ATOMS: atom_id res chain seq x y z
N MET A 1 -12.23 43.58 31.41
CA MET A 1 -11.98 42.30 32.10
C MET A 1 -11.02 41.48 31.26
N TYR A 2 -9.74 41.47 31.62
CA TYR A 2 -8.76 40.53 31.08
C TYR A 2 -8.14 39.82 32.28
N ARG A 3 -8.32 38.50 32.36
CA ARG A 3 -7.65 37.64 33.35
C ARG A 3 -6.38 37.11 32.70
N GLU A 4 -5.24 37.58 33.19
CA GLU A 4 -3.96 36.90 32.97
C GLU A 4 -3.97 35.55 33.68
N TYR A 5 -3.60 34.48 32.96
CA TYR A 5 -3.28 33.19 33.54
C TYR A 5 -1.76 32.99 33.47
N THR A 6 -1.10 33.17 34.60
CA THR A 6 0.31 32.82 34.78
C THR A 6 0.42 31.31 35.02
N MET A 7 0.91 30.54 34.05
CA MET A 7 1.27 29.13 34.27
C MET A 7 2.64 29.03 34.94
N LYS A 8 2.66 28.52 36.17
CA LYS A 8 3.86 28.17 36.93
C LYS A 8 4.52 26.94 36.29
N LYS A 9 5.76 27.07 35.84
CA LYS A 9 6.63 25.96 35.41
C LYS A 9 7.02 25.13 36.65
N ALA A 10 6.55 23.88 36.71
CA ALA A 10 7.06 22.90 37.66
C ALA A 10 8.30 22.23 37.07
N ILE A 11 9.46 22.49 37.66
CA ILE A 11 10.73 21.82 37.36
C ILE A 11 10.79 20.55 38.20
N ILE A 12 10.55 19.39 37.60
CA ILE A 12 10.78 18.09 38.25
C ILE A 12 12.23 17.69 37.98
N LYS A 13 13.08 17.83 38.99
CA LYS A 13 14.44 17.29 39.01
C LYS A 13 14.36 15.77 39.20
N LEU A 14 14.63 15.00 38.16
CA LEU A 14 14.78 13.54 38.25
C LEU A 14 16.25 13.22 38.53
N THR A 15 16.57 12.94 39.78
CA THR A 15 17.87 12.42 40.21
C THR A 15 18.06 10.97 39.77
N THR A 16 19.10 10.77 38.97
CA THR A 16 19.70 9.50 38.58
C THR A 16 20.14 8.69 39.81
N VAL A 17 19.71 7.44 39.93
CA VAL A 17 20.36 6.45 40.81
C VAL A 17 20.71 5.22 39.97
N PHE A 18 22.01 5.10 39.71
CA PHE A 18 22.69 3.90 39.24
C PHE A 18 22.63 2.83 40.33
N GLY A 19 22.17 1.63 39.98
CA GLY A 19 22.17 0.45 40.85
C GLY A 19 22.70 -0.76 40.09
N LEU A 20 24.02 -0.85 40.01
CA LEU A 20 24.80 -1.99 39.53
C LEU A 20 24.70 -3.13 40.56
N SER A 21 24.32 -4.36 40.16
CA SER A 21 24.60 -5.56 40.96
C SER A 21 24.57 -6.82 40.09
N CYS A 22 25.76 -7.36 39.87
CA CYS A 22 26.04 -8.68 39.35
C CYS A 22 25.55 -9.76 40.35
N LEU A 23 24.88 -10.80 39.87
CA LEU A 23 24.91 -12.12 40.50
C LEU A 23 24.98 -13.20 39.43
N LEU A 24 26.17 -13.78 39.31
CA LEU A 24 26.42 -15.10 38.75
C LEU A 24 25.93 -16.13 39.76
N ILE A 25 25.08 -17.08 39.34
CA ILE A 25 24.99 -18.38 40.00
C ILE A 25 25.08 -19.45 38.91
N ALA A 26 26.23 -20.12 38.92
CA ALA A 26 26.43 -21.43 38.35
C ALA A 26 26.22 -22.46 39.48
N CYS A 27 25.28 -23.38 39.27
CA CYS A 27 25.24 -24.75 39.80
C CYS A 27 24.60 -25.56 38.65
N GLY A 28 25.17 -26.61 38.10
CA GLY A 28 26.01 -27.62 38.73
C GLY A 28 25.16 -28.84 39.09
N GLY A 29 24.87 -29.68 38.09
CA GLY A 29 24.83 -31.15 38.21
C GLY A 29 23.59 -31.85 38.77
N GLY A 30 23.13 -32.88 38.04
CA GLY A 30 22.92 -34.21 38.64
C GLY A 30 21.58 -34.93 38.38
N GLY A 31 21.63 -35.96 37.52
CA GLY A 31 20.88 -37.24 37.60
C GLY A 31 19.35 -37.19 37.36
N GLY A 32 18.69 -38.14 36.69
CA GLY A 32 19.04 -39.49 36.24
C GLY A 32 17.73 -40.32 36.21
N GLY A 33 17.59 -41.20 35.20
CA GLY A 33 16.54 -42.23 35.09
C GLY A 33 15.33 -41.82 34.25
N GLY A 34 14.80 -42.61 33.31
CA GLY A 34 15.04 -43.99 32.92
C GLY A 34 13.72 -44.61 32.39
N GLY A 35 13.77 -45.36 31.29
CA GLY A 35 12.65 -46.09 30.66
C GLY A 35 11.89 -45.24 29.62
N SER A 36 11.45 -45.73 28.46
CA SER A 36 11.42 -47.05 27.83
C SER A 36 11.14 -46.77 26.33
N GLY A 37 11.98 -47.18 25.39
CA GLY A 37 11.73 -48.41 24.64
C GLY A 37 10.71 -48.23 23.51
N ASN A 38 11.15 -47.78 22.32
CA ASN A 38 10.72 -48.35 21.04
C ASN A 38 11.66 -47.90 19.90
N GLY A 39 12.51 -48.81 19.44
CA GLY A 39 13.24 -48.68 18.20
C GLY A 39 12.28 -48.87 17.02
N GLY A 40 12.19 -47.86 16.17
CA GLY A 40 11.52 -47.92 14.88
C GLY A 40 12.45 -47.34 13.81
N ASN A 41 13.13 -48.22 13.09
CA ASN A 41 13.85 -47.88 11.86
C ASN A 41 12.83 -47.33 10.85
N ASN A 42 12.83 -46.02 10.61
CA ASN A 42 12.18 -45.44 9.43
C ASN A 42 13.26 -44.89 8.50
N ALA A 43 13.63 -45.71 7.53
CA ALA A 43 14.24 -45.24 6.30
C ALA A 43 13.28 -44.23 5.63
N PRO A 44 13.79 -43.19 4.95
CA PRO A 44 12.94 -42.25 4.22
C PRO A 44 12.17 -42.99 3.12
N PRO A 45 10.88 -42.67 2.89
CA PRO A 45 10.12 -43.27 1.81
C PRO A 45 10.71 -42.92 0.44
N PRO A 46 10.61 -43.81 -0.56
CA PRO A 46 11.11 -43.54 -1.90
C PRO A 46 10.38 -42.36 -2.55
N VAL A 47 11.15 -41.50 -3.22
CA VAL A 47 10.65 -40.35 -3.99
C VAL A 47 9.77 -40.87 -5.13
N GLN A 48 8.50 -40.49 -5.13
CA GLN A 48 7.59 -40.77 -6.26
C GLN A 48 7.94 -39.85 -7.45
N PRO A 49 7.84 -40.32 -8.70
CA PRO A 49 8.02 -39.48 -9.89
C PRO A 49 7.02 -38.32 -9.90
N ILE A 50 7.52 -37.12 -10.19
CA ILE A 50 6.70 -35.91 -10.38
C ILE A 50 5.77 -36.15 -11.57
N GLN A 51 4.45 -36.21 -11.34
CA GLN A 51 3.47 -36.10 -12.42
C GLN A 51 3.53 -34.69 -13.01
N PRO A 52 3.54 -34.53 -14.35
CA PRO A 52 3.39 -33.23 -14.99
C PRO A 52 2.07 -32.58 -14.58
N ALA A 53 2.10 -31.28 -14.27
CA ALA A 53 0.89 -30.52 -14.00
C ALA A 53 -0.06 -30.55 -15.21
N PRO A 54 -1.39 -30.59 -15.00
CA PRO A 54 -2.36 -30.44 -16.08
C PRO A 54 -2.17 -29.11 -16.81
N PRO A 55 -2.42 -29.03 -18.13
CA PRO A 55 -2.40 -27.77 -18.86
C PRO A 55 -3.36 -26.76 -18.24
N ALA A 56 -2.96 -25.49 -18.18
CA ALA A 56 -3.81 -24.39 -17.74
C ALA A 56 -5.12 -24.35 -18.57
N PRO A 57 -6.27 -24.04 -17.96
CA PRO A 57 -7.53 -23.86 -18.68
C PRO A 57 -7.36 -22.80 -19.77
N GLN A 58 -7.71 -23.15 -21.01
CA GLN A 58 -7.75 -22.21 -22.12
C GLN A 58 -8.80 -21.14 -21.84
N GLN A 59 -8.39 -19.88 -22.00
CA GLN A 59 -9.25 -18.71 -21.92
C GLN A 59 -10.33 -18.84 -23.02
N PRO A 60 -11.63 -18.59 -22.72
CA PRO A 60 -12.67 -18.63 -23.75
C PRO A 60 -12.38 -17.61 -24.85
N ASP A 61 -12.50 -18.07 -26.10
CA ASP A 61 -12.32 -17.28 -27.31
C ASP A 61 -13.16 -15.99 -27.28
N ALA A 62 -12.55 -14.93 -27.81
CA ALA A 62 -13.19 -13.64 -28.01
C ALA A 62 -14.52 -13.80 -28.77
N ALA A 63 -15.57 -13.17 -28.24
CA ALA A 63 -16.87 -13.11 -28.89
C ALA A 63 -16.77 -12.49 -30.30
N PRO A 64 -17.64 -12.88 -31.25
CA PRO A 64 -17.50 -12.55 -32.67
C PRO A 64 -17.63 -11.04 -32.96
N ASN A 65 -16.79 -10.56 -33.88
CA ASN A 65 -16.87 -9.24 -34.51
C ASN A 65 -18.29 -8.97 -35.04
N ILE A 66 -18.98 -7.97 -34.47
CA ILE A 66 -20.17 -7.37 -35.06
C ILE A 66 -19.69 -6.29 -36.05
N PRO A 67 -20.07 -6.35 -37.34
CA PRO A 67 -19.71 -5.32 -38.31
C PRO A 67 -20.35 -3.96 -37.97
N ALA A 68 -19.60 -2.88 -38.17
CA ALA A 68 -20.11 -1.51 -38.06
C ALA A 68 -21.20 -1.22 -39.12
N PRO A 69 -22.22 -0.38 -38.81
CA PRO A 69 -23.27 -0.05 -39.76
C PRO A 69 -22.77 0.93 -40.85
N PRO A 70 -23.36 0.92 -42.07
CA PRO A 70 -22.93 1.76 -43.19
C PRO A 70 -23.26 3.25 -43.00
N LYS A 71 -22.44 4.11 -43.61
CA LYS A 71 -22.68 5.55 -43.79
C LYS A 71 -23.69 5.74 -44.93
N ASP A 72 -24.86 6.30 -44.64
CA ASP A 72 -25.75 6.83 -45.67
C ASP A 72 -25.46 8.32 -45.91
N GLN A 73 -25.13 8.63 -47.16
CA GLN A 73 -25.10 9.97 -47.72
C GLN A 73 -26.49 10.35 -48.23
N ALA A 74 -26.76 11.66 -48.15
CA ALA A 74 -28.00 12.33 -48.47
C ALA A 74 -28.45 12.19 -49.94
N LEU A 75 -29.76 12.25 -50.15
CA LEU A 75 -30.37 12.71 -51.40
C LEU A 75 -31.66 13.51 -51.13
N ASP A 76 -31.70 14.62 -51.85
CA ASP A 76 -32.59 15.77 -51.84
C ASP A 76 -33.90 15.52 -52.62
N THR A 77 -35.01 16.06 -52.15
CA THR A 77 -36.09 16.65 -52.97
C THR A 77 -37.05 17.45 -52.08
N GLY A 78 -37.18 18.75 -52.32
CA GLY A 78 -38.11 19.65 -51.63
C GLY A 78 -39.54 19.68 -52.20
N ALA A 79 -40.46 20.26 -51.42
CA ALA A 79 -41.43 21.31 -51.82
C ALA A 79 -42.57 21.49 -50.79
N GLU A 80 -42.66 22.72 -50.28
CA GLU A 80 -43.84 23.55 -49.92
C GLU A 80 -45.09 23.01 -49.19
N GLY A 81 -45.56 23.80 -48.21
CA GLY A 81 -46.98 23.94 -47.87
C GLY A 81 -47.30 23.94 -46.37
N GLY A 82 -47.51 25.12 -45.78
CA GLY A 82 -47.70 25.32 -44.34
C GLY A 82 -49.10 25.03 -43.77
N SER A 83 -49.17 24.87 -42.45
CA SER A 83 -50.12 25.51 -41.52
C SER A 83 -50.00 24.89 -40.12
N ASN A 84 -49.73 25.73 -39.12
CA ASN A 84 -50.01 25.49 -37.69
C ASN A 84 -51.44 26.02 -37.41
N PRO A 85 -52.15 25.73 -36.28
CA PRO A 85 -51.60 25.40 -34.96
C PRO A 85 -52.39 24.37 -34.12
N GLN A 86 -51.74 23.68 -33.17
CA GLN A 86 -52.42 23.32 -31.92
C GLN A 86 -51.44 23.27 -30.73
N LYS A 87 -51.92 23.80 -29.61
CA LYS A 87 -51.18 24.19 -28.41
C LYS A 87 -51.46 23.21 -27.27
N SER A 88 -50.37 22.84 -26.57
CA SER A 88 -50.26 22.35 -25.18
C SER A 88 -50.65 20.90 -24.82
N PRO A 89 -50.12 20.33 -23.70
CA PRO A 89 -49.08 20.85 -22.78
C PRO A 89 -47.88 19.90 -22.53
N GLU A 90 -46.84 20.50 -21.94
CA GLU A 90 -45.75 19.94 -21.14
C GLU A 90 -45.82 18.45 -20.78
N ASN A 91 -44.76 17.73 -21.13
CA ASN A 91 -44.06 16.88 -20.18
C ASN A 91 -42.56 17.08 -20.40
N ASP A 92 -41.91 17.66 -19.39
CA ASP A 92 -40.46 17.65 -19.22
C ASP A 92 -39.98 16.20 -19.14
N GLU A 93 -39.77 15.58 -20.30
CA GLU A 93 -39.03 14.33 -20.36
C GLU A 93 -37.56 14.62 -20.08
N MET A 94 -37.20 14.32 -18.82
CA MET A 94 -35.95 13.74 -18.41
C MET A 94 -34.81 13.98 -19.39
N LYS A 95 -34.09 15.06 -19.12
CA LYS A 95 -32.69 15.25 -19.50
C LYS A 95 -31.99 13.91 -19.28
N ASN A 96 -31.77 13.19 -20.38
CA ASN A 96 -31.00 11.96 -20.44
C ASN A 96 -29.62 12.30 -19.88
N SER A 97 -29.41 12.04 -18.60
CA SER A 97 -28.10 12.07 -17.99
C SER A 97 -27.32 10.98 -18.70
N SER A 98 -26.44 11.38 -19.63
CA SER A 98 -25.43 10.49 -20.18
C SER A 98 -24.84 9.66 -19.04
N PRO A 99 -24.54 8.37 -19.25
CA PRO A 99 -23.74 7.61 -18.30
C PRO A 99 -22.45 8.40 -18.12
N SER A 100 -22.26 8.98 -16.94
CA SER A 100 -20.96 9.49 -16.52
C SER A 100 -19.98 8.36 -16.80
N ALA A 101 -18.99 8.60 -17.65
CA ALA A 101 -17.93 7.64 -17.90
C ALA A 101 -17.33 7.30 -16.52
N GLN A 102 -17.63 6.10 -16.03
CA GLN A 102 -17.29 5.72 -14.67
C GLN A 102 -15.77 5.66 -14.59
N GLU A 103 -15.17 6.54 -13.79
CA GLU A 103 -13.72 6.57 -13.59
C GLU A 103 -13.21 5.17 -13.25
N LYS A 104 -12.27 4.66 -14.05
CA LYS A 104 -11.66 3.35 -13.83
C LYS A 104 -10.45 3.52 -12.93
N TRP A 105 -10.44 2.82 -11.80
CA TRP A 105 -9.33 2.86 -10.84
C TRP A 105 -8.61 1.52 -10.84
N GLU A 106 -7.29 1.55 -10.93
CA GLU A 106 -6.41 0.37 -10.99
C GLU A 106 -5.26 0.52 -9.99
N GLY A 107 -4.80 -0.60 -9.43
CA GLY A 107 -3.66 -0.56 -8.51
C GLY A 107 -3.42 -1.90 -7.87
N ALA A 108 -2.74 -1.89 -6.72
CA ALA A 108 -2.42 -3.09 -5.98
C ALA A 108 -2.90 -2.99 -4.54
N CYS A 109 -3.24 -4.13 -3.98
CA CYS A 109 -3.36 -4.33 -2.56
C CYS A 109 -2.42 -5.45 -2.15
N VAL A 110 -1.61 -5.20 -1.12
CA VAL A 110 -0.71 -6.19 -0.54
C VAL A 110 -1.09 -6.39 0.92
N ALA A 111 -1.31 -7.65 1.26
CA ALA A 111 -1.72 -8.07 2.59
C ALA A 111 -1.23 -9.50 2.87
N LYS A 112 -1.47 -9.96 4.10
CA LYS A 112 -1.32 -11.37 4.49
C LYS A 112 -2.31 -12.25 3.72
N SER A 113 -3.57 -11.83 3.62
CA SER A 113 -4.64 -12.49 2.88
C SER A 113 -4.92 -11.80 1.54
N PHE A 114 -5.94 -12.28 0.81
CA PHE A 114 -6.38 -11.67 -0.43
C PHE A 114 -6.99 -10.28 -0.18
N CYS A 115 -6.66 -9.32 -1.02
CA CYS A 115 -7.26 -7.99 -1.01
C CYS A 115 -7.13 -7.32 -2.39
N THR A 116 -7.87 -6.24 -2.63
CA THR A 116 -7.94 -5.54 -3.93
C THR A 116 -7.94 -4.03 -3.78
N ALA A 117 -7.34 -3.34 -4.76
CA ALA A 117 -7.46 -1.89 -4.91
C ALA A 117 -8.90 -1.49 -5.31
N GLN A 118 -9.32 -0.28 -4.97
CA GLN A 118 -10.72 0.15 -5.07
C GLN A 118 -10.83 1.57 -5.64
N ASN A 119 -12.06 1.95 -6.02
CA ASN A 119 -12.35 3.32 -6.48
C ASN A 119 -12.29 4.29 -5.29
N LYS A 120 -11.72 5.49 -5.48
CA LYS A 120 -11.63 6.53 -4.43
C LYS A 120 -12.97 6.85 -3.76
N ASN A 121 -14.08 6.69 -4.48
CA ASN A 121 -15.42 7.01 -4.01
C ASN A 121 -16.07 5.88 -3.20
N ASN A 122 -15.47 4.69 -3.23
CA ASN A 122 -16.02 3.49 -2.60
C ASN A 122 -14.92 2.62 -1.97
N VAL A 123 -14.05 3.22 -1.16
CA VAL A 123 -12.99 2.49 -0.46
C VAL A 123 -13.58 1.79 0.75
N THR A 124 -13.42 0.48 0.81
CA THR A 124 -13.87 -0.36 1.91
C THR A 124 -12.91 -0.19 3.08
N VAL A 125 -13.45 0.04 4.27
CA VAL A 125 -12.72 0.12 5.54
C VAL A 125 -13.49 -0.67 6.60
N TYR A 126 -12.83 -0.96 7.72
CA TYR A 126 -13.42 -1.77 8.77
C TYR A 126 -13.43 -1.01 10.09
N ASN A 127 -14.59 -0.96 10.72
CA ASN A 127 -14.72 -0.54 12.11
C ASN A 127 -14.52 -1.77 12.99
N LEU A 128 -13.38 -1.80 13.69
CA LEU A 128 -12.97 -2.91 14.53
C LEU A 128 -13.16 -2.53 16.00
N LYS A 129 -13.91 -3.33 16.75
CA LYS A 129 -14.09 -3.11 18.20
C LYS A 129 -13.76 -4.38 18.96
N TYR A 130 -13.02 -4.25 20.05
CA TYR A 130 -12.70 -5.36 20.94
C TYR A 130 -13.98 -5.97 21.54
N VAL A 131 -14.05 -7.30 21.52
CA VAL A 131 -15.13 -8.09 22.13
C VAL A 131 -14.58 -8.88 23.32
N GLU A 132 -13.45 -9.55 23.11
CA GLU A 132 -12.72 -10.26 24.15
C GLU A 132 -11.27 -9.78 24.07
N ASN A 133 -10.81 -9.14 25.14
CA ASN A 133 -9.39 -8.87 25.33
C ASN A 133 -8.81 -10.10 26.01
N ALA A 134 -8.02 -10.86 25.29
CA ALA A 134 -7.35 -11.98 25.89
C ALA A 134 -6.31 -11.45 26.87
N ASP A 135 -6.51 -11.71 28.17
CA ASP A 135 -5.47 -11.46 29.17
C ASP A 135 -4.17 -12.12 28.70
N ARG A 136 -3.01 -11.52 29.02
CA ARG A 136 -1.66 -12.04 28.71
C ARG A 136 -1.45 -13.47 29.22
N LEU A 137 -2.26 -13.90 30.18
CA LEU A 137 -2.27 -15.25 30.78
C LEU A 137 -3.26 -16.22 30.10
N SER A 138 -4.20 -15.70 29.31
CA SER A 138 -5.14 -16.51 28.55
C SER A 138 -4.53 -16.86 27.20
N GLY A 139 -4.39 -18.15 26.88
CA GLY A 139 -3.92 -18.60 25.57
C GLY A 139 -4.91 -18.31 24.42
N THR A 140 -5.97 -17.55 24.68
CA THR A 140 -6.96 -17.11 23.68
C THR A 140 -6.44 -15.88 22.94
N PRO A 141 -6.73 -15.69 21.65
CA PRO A 141 -6.40 -14.46 20.95
C PRO A 141 -7.48 -13.38 21.17
N ASP A 142 -7.12 -12.11 20.98
CA ASP A 142 -8.08 -11.02 20.91
C ASP A 142 -9.16 -11.28 19.85
N LYS A 143 -10.40 -10.94 20.18
CA LYS A 143 -11.52 -11.00 19.23
C LYS A 143 -12.11 -9.63 18.97
N TYR A 144 -12.49 -9.42 17.71
CA TYR A 144 -13.06 -8.16 17.25
C TYR A 144 -14.45 -8.36 16.64
N THR A 145 -15.34 -7.37 16.80
CA THR A 145 -16.41 -7.17 15.82
C THR A 145 -15.83 -6.50 14.59
N LYS A 146 -16.21 -6.96 13.41
CA LYS A 146 -15.87 -6.36 12.12
C LYS A 146 -17.13 -5.82 11.49
N GLN A 147 -17.20 -4.50 11.32
CA GLN A 147 -18.25 -3.84 10.54
C GLN A 147 -17.61 -3.20 9.31
N GLU A 148 -18.11 -3.56 8.14
CA GLU A 148 -17.68 -2.98 6.86
C GLU A 148 -18.34 -1.62 6.65
N GLU A 149 -17.54 -0.66 6.21
CA GLU A 149 -17.97 0.67 5.81
C GLU A 149 -17.33 1.03 4.46
N HIS A 150 -18.02 1.81 3.64
CA HIS A 150 -17.44 2.40 2.43
C HIS A 150 -17.27 3.90 2.61
N ILE A 151 -16.11 4.41 2.24
CA ILE A 151 -15.76 5.83 2.33
C ILE A 151 -15.42 6.41 0.96
N THR A 152 -15.66 7.70 0.82
CA THR A 152 -15.16 8.53 -0.29
C THR A 152 -13.94 9.30 0.21
N LEU A 153 -12.83 9.17 -0.50
CA LEU A 153 -11.60 9.90 -0.18
C LEU A 153 -11.68 11.35 -0.67
N LYS A 154 -11.21 12.28 0.18
CA LYS A 154 -10.97 13.69 -0.15
C LYS A 154 -9.50 13.90 -0.46
N LEU A 155 -9.16 14.96 -1.21
CA LEU A 155 -7.77 15.34 -1.46
C LEU A 155 -6.99 15.47 -0.13
N GLY A 156 -5.77 14.94 -0.10
CA GLY A 156 -4.94 14.88 1.10
C GLY A 156 -5.26 13.70 2.01
N ASP A 157 -4.99 13.88 3.30
CA ASP A 157 -5.07 12.81 4.31
C ASP A 157 -6.52 12.52 4.75
N ASN A 158 -6.89 11.24 4.72
CA ASN A 158 -8.15 10.68 5.18
C ASN A 158 -7.82 9.63 6.24
N ALA A 159 -8.11 9.93 7.52
CA ALA A 159 -7.70 9.06 8.62
C ALA A 159 -8.82 8.86 9.65
N LYS A 160 -8.89 7.64 10.18
CA LYS A 160 -9.56 7.28 11.44
C LYS A 160 -8.66 6.30 12.19
N GLU A 161 -9.15 5.75 13.29
CA GLU A 161 -8.41 4.77 14.10
C GLU A 161 -7.89 3.56 13.29
N GLU A 162 -8.72 3.03 12.38
CA GLU A 162 -8.48 1.76 11.68
C GLU A 162 -7.94 1.92 10.25
N TYR A 163 -7.70 3.14 9.78
CA TYR A 163 -7.18 3.37 8.44
C TYR A 163 -6.54 4.75 8.28
N LYS A 164 -5.63 4.84 7.32
CA LYS A 164 -5.17 6.11 6.76
C LYS A 164 -4.91 5.97 5.27
N PHE A 165 -5.52 6.85 4.48
CA PHE A 165 -5.26 7.00 3.06
C PHE A 165 -4.91 8.44 2.72
N THR A 166 -4.01 8.64 1.76
CA THR A 166 -3.69 9.96 1.23
C THR A 166 -4.04 9.97 -0.25
N LEU A 167 -4.96 10.85 -0.65
CA LEU A 167 -5.33 11.08 -2.05
C LEU A 167 -4.46 12.20 -2.63
N LEU A 168 -3.81 11.93 -3.75
CA LEU A 168 -2.92 12.83 -4.48
C LEU A 168 -3.58 13.33 -5.76
N GLY A 169 -3.17 14.53 -6.17
CA GLY A 169 -3.69 15.23 -7.34
C GLY A 169 -4.05 16.68 -7.00
N THR A 170 -4.92 17.26 -7.81
CA THR A 170 -5.55 18.56 -7.56
C THR A 170 -7.06 18.42 -7.72
N GLU A 171 -7.81 19.44 -7.32
CA GLU A 171 -9.27 19.43 -7.48
C GLU A 171 -9.64 19.27 -8.95
N GLY A 172 -10.47 18.26 -9.25
CA GLY A 172 -10.83 17.90 -10.62
C GLY A 172 -9.79 17.06 -11.36
N ASN A 173 -8.63 16.79 -10.75
CA ASN A 173 -7.58 15.93 -11.25
C ASN A 173 -7.03 15.05 -10.11
N GLU A 174 -7.91 14.28 -9.46
CA GLU A 174 -7.47 13.32 -8.44
C GLU A 174 -6.84 12.11 -9.12
N VAL A 175 -5.53 11.97 -8.97
CA VAL A 175 -4.71 11.03 -9.74
C VAL A 175 -4.68 9.65 -9.10
N GLY A 176 -4.46 9.58 -7.80
CA GLY A 176 -4.21 8.30 -7.14
C GLY A 176 -4.15 8.44 -5.62
N TYR A 177 -4.41 7.35 -4.90
CA TYR A 177 -4.25 7.29 -3.45
C TYR A 177 -3.34 6.15 -3.05
N TYR A 178 -2.77 6.27 -1.85
CA TYR A 178 -2.04 5.19 -1.18
C TYR A 178 -2.36 5.23 0.32
N GLY A 179 -2.23 4.09 1.00
CA GLY A 179 -2.58 4.02 2.41
C GLY A 179 -2.66 2.61 2.95
N TYR A 180 -3.29 2.52 4.12
CA TYR A 180 -3.57 1.27 4.77
C TYR A 180 -4.98 1.26 5.38
N ARG A 181 -5.49 0.05 5.57
CA ARG A 181 -6.57 -0.24 6.50
C ARG A 181 -6.20 -1.45 7.34
N HIS A 182 -6.72 -1.50 8.55
CA HIS A 182 -6.68 -2.70 9.35
C HIS A 182 -7.84 -3.62 9.01
N ASN A 183 -7.57 -4.92 9.06
CA ASN A 183 -8.57 -5.97 8.91
C ASN A 183 -8.32 -7.02 10.01
N VAL A 184 -9.22 -8.00 10.12
CA VAL A 184 -9.06 -9.17 10.99
C VAL A 184 -9.27 -10.43 10.16
N ASP A 185 -8.63 -11.53 10.55
CA ASP A 185 -8.79 -12.82 9.88
C ASP A 185 -10.23 -13.36 10.07
N ASP A 186 -10.65 -14.38 9.32
CA ASP A 186 -12.04 -14.84 9.29
C ASP A 186 -12.57 -15.34 10.65
N ASN A 187 -11.67 -15.90 11.47
CA ASN A 187 -11.97 -16.28 12.85
C ASN A 187 -12.13 -15.07 13.79
N ARG A 188 -12.04 -13.84 13.24
CA ARG A 188 -12.04 -12.54 13.91
C ARG A 188 -10.99 -12.39 14.99
N ALA A 189 -9.97 -13.24 14.91
CA ALA A 189 -8.76 -13.15 15.69
C ALA A 189 -7.69 -12.48 14.84
N HIS A 190 -6.77 -11.78 15.51
CA HIS A 190 -5.57 -11.21 14.90
C HIS A 190 -5.86 -10.07 13.90
N LYS A 191 -5.66 -8.84 14.38
CA LYS A 191 -5.65 -7.66 13.54
C LYS A 191 -4.45 -7.70 12.60
N ASN A 192 -4.68 -7.49 11.31
CA ASN A 192 -3.67 -7.44 10.26
C ASN A 192 -3.77 -6.11 9.48
N VAL A 193 -2.71 -5.79 8.74
CA VAL A 193 -2.64 -4.59 7.90
C VAL A 193 -2.78 -4.98 6.43
N GLU A 194 -3.64 -4.25 5.73
CA GLU A 194 -3.72 -4.25 4.27
C GLU A 194 -3.19 -2.92 3.75
N LEU A 195 -2.21 -2.96 2.85
CA LEU A 195 -1.62 -1.76 2.24
C LEU A 195 -2.09 -1.67 0.79
N LEU A 196 -2.54 -0.49 0.39
CA LEU A 196 -3.16 -0.28 -0.92
C LEU A 196 -2.61 0.97 -1.59
N TYR A 197 -2.51 0.90 -2.92
CA TYR A 197 -2.56 2.08 -3.75
C TYR A 197 -3.52 1.85 -4.92
N ALA A 198 -4.11 2.94 -5.42
CA ALA A 198 -4.87 2.93 -6.66
C ALA A 198 -4.65 4.24 -7.41
N ILE A 199 -4.75 4.17 -8.73
CA ILE A 199 -4.57 5.28 -9.66
C ILE A 199 -5.80 5.30 -10.57
N ASN A 200 -6.30 6.50 -10.87
CA ASN A 200 -7.25 6.67 -11.95
C ASN A 200 -6.55 6.35 -13.29
N ALA A 201 -7.08 5.37 -14.02
CA ALA A 201 -6.49 4.85 -15.25
C ALA A 201 -6.35 5.91 -16.34
N ASP A 202 -7.14 6.98 -16.30
CA ASP A 202 -7.02 8.12 -17.22
C ASP A 202 -5.69 8.89 -17.09
N PHE A 203 -5.01 8.76 -15.95
CA PHE A 203 -3.74 9.43 -15.65
C PHE A 203 -2.55 8.48 -15.75
N LYS A 204 -2.80 7.17 -15.97
CA LYS A 204 -1.77 6.15 -16.06
C LYS A 204 -1.06 6.25 -17.40
N HIS A 205 0.26 6.23 -17.37
CA HIS A 205 1.03 6.07 -18.59
C HIS A 205 1.16 4.58 -18.92
N GLU A 206 0.80 4.18 -20.15
CA GLU A 206 0.75 2.76 -20.55
C GLU A 206 2.14 2.12 -20.69
N THR A 207 3.13 2.89 -21.14
CA THR A 207 4.50 2.42 -21.39
C THR A 207 5.51 3.19 -20.55
N GLN A 208 6.53 2.53 -20.02
CA GLN A 208 7.57 3.25 -19.28
C GLN A 208 8.40 4.14 -20.23
N PRO A 209 8.56 5.44 -19.94
CA PRO A 209 9.28 6.36 -20.81
C PRO A 209 10.78 6.03 -20.82
N SER A 210 11.31 5.76 -22.01
CA SER A 210 12.71 5.35 -22.20
C SER A 210 13.71 6.52 -22.25
N GLN A 211 13.24 7.76 -22.30
CA GLN A 211 14.08 8.97 -22.38
C GLN A 211 13.85 9.94 -21.20
N LEU A 212 13.16 9.49 -20.15
CA LEU A 212 12.90 10.30 -18.96
C LEU A 212 14.02 10.12 -17.93
N ARG A 213 14.53 11.24 -17.42
CA ARG A 213 15.24 11.29 -16.14
C ARG A 213 14.49 12.21 -15.18
N ALA A 214 14.11 11.69 -14.01
CA ALA A 214 13.33 12.41 -13.02
C ALA A 214 13.68 11.99 -11.59
N TYR A 215 13.54 12.94 -10.67
CA TYR A 215 13.72 12.71 -9.24
C TYR A 215 12.35 12.65 -8.58
N TYR A 216 12.13 11.67 -7.71
CA TYR A 216 10.85 11.50 -7.02
C TYR A 216 11.07 11.50 -5.51
N ARG A 217 10.28 12.33 -4.81
CA ARG A 217 10.37 12.50 -3.37
C ARG A 217 8.99 12.56 -2.74
N LYS A 218 8.89 12.03 -1.51
CA LYS A 218 7.71 12.24 -0.66
C LYS A 218 8.01 11.88 0.79
N GLU A 219 7.75 12.81 1.70
CA GLU A 219 7.71 12.50 3.13
C GLU A 219 6.56 11.54 3.42
N LYS A 220 6.83 10.50 4.21
CA LYS A 220 5.85 9.43 4.49
C LYS A 220 5.25 8.83 3.20
N GLY A 221 6.04 8.83 2.12
CA GLY A 221 5.66 8.28 0.83
C GLY A 221 5.70 6.76 0.78
N PHE A 222 6.44 6.12 1.69
CA PHE A 222 6.48 4.67 1.81
C PHE A 222 5.77 4.23 3.09
N ILE A 223 4.81 3.32 2.98
CA ILE A 223 4.14 2.69 4.11
C ILE A 223 4.52 1.21 4.08
N TYR A 224 4.95 0.68 5.22
CA TYR A 224 5.36 -0.72 5.33
C TYR A 224 4.91 -1.35 6.64
N ALA A 225 4.72 -2.67 6.58
CA ALA A 225 4.25 -3.49 7.68
C ALA A 225 4.82 -4.92 7.58
N PRO A 226 4.98 -5.63 8.71
CA PRO A 226 5.34 -7.05 8.68
C PRO A 226 4.16 -7.91 8.19
N ILE A 227 4.44 -8.98 7.43
CA ILE A 227 3.41 -9.93 6.95
C ILE A 227 3.07 -10.98 8.01
N SER A 228 4.08 -11.41 8.76
CA SER A 228 3.99 -12.54 9.67
C SER A 228 4.77 -12.26 10.94
N ASN A 229 4.09 -12.36 12.07
CA ASN A 229 4.73 -12.55 13.35
C ASN A 229 3.93 -13.55 14.18
N ASN A 230 4.67 -14.31 14.97
CA ASN A 230 4.12 -15.14 16.04
C ASN A 230 3.67 -14.27 17.24
N GLN A 231 3.96 -12.96 17.21
CA GLN A 231 3.63 -11.98 18.23
C GLN A 231 2.52 -11.06 17.73
N LEU A 232 1.26 -11.44 17.96
CA LEU A 232 0.05 -10.81 17.42
C LEU A 232 0.02 -9.27 17.49
N SER A 233 0.64 -8.66 18.50
CA SER A 233 0.80 -7.21 18.65
C SER A 233 1.49 -6.54 17.46
N ASN A 234 2.32 -7.27 16.72
CA ASN A 234 3.12 -6.73 15.64
C ASN A 234 2.36 -6.76 14.29
N ASN A 235 1.28 -7.54 14.17
CA ASN A 235 0.53 -7.69 12.91
C ASN A 235 -0.29 -6.45 12.55
N SER A 236 -0.55 -5.56 13.51
CA SER A 236 -1.23 -4.28 13.28
C SER A 236 -0.27 -3.10 13.07
N LEU A 237 1.05 -3.33 13.14
CA LEU A 237 2.04 -2.24 13.06
C LEU A 237 2.13 -1.68 11.64
N VAL A 238 2.07 -0.36 11.56
CA VAL A 238 2.26 0.41 10.33
C VAL A 238 3.35 1.42 10.58
N ASN A 239 4.34 1.49 9.69
CA ASN A 239 5.40 2.49 9.75
C ASN A 239 5.56 3.22 8.43
N TYR A 240 6.21 4.38 8.50
CA TYR A 240 6.40 5.29 7.38
C TYR A 240 7.88 5.49 7.07
N GLY A 241 8.16 5.67 5.79
CA GLY A 241 9.45 6.07 5.29
C GLY A 241 9.36 7.22 4.31
N ASP A 242 10.36 8.08 4.33
CA ASP A 242 10.51 9.16 3.37
C ASP A 242 11.20 8.61 2.12
N VAL A 243 10.62 8.90 0.96
CA VAL A 243 11.04 8.36 -0.33
C VAL A 243 11.99 9.34 -1.02
N ASP A 244 13.13 8.86 -1.53
CA ASP A 244 14.02 9.60 -2.43
C ASP A 244 14.51 8.67 -3.56
N LEU A 245 14.01 8.89 -4.78
CA LEU A 245 14.25 8.04 -5.95
C LEU A 245 14.75 8.82 -7.16
N ILE A 246 15.46 8.11 -8.02
CA ILE A 246 15.82 8.50 -9.37
C ILE A 246 15.15 7.50 -10.31
N TYR A 247 14.37 8.03 -11.25
CA TYR A 247 14.00 7.33 -12.47
C TYR A 247 14.97 7.78 -13.57
N ASP A 248 15.57 6.84 -14.28
CA ASP A 248 16.48 7.09 -15.39
C ASP A 248 16.27 6.01 -16.46
N GLU A 249 15.59 6.38 -17.54
CA GLU A 249 15.41 5.53 -18.74
C GLU A 249 14.87 4.12 -18.43
N GLY A 250 13.77 4.04 -17.67
CA GLY A 250 13.15 2.77 -17.28
C GLY A 250 13.76 2.10 -16.04
N LYS A 251 14.85 2.66 -15.50
CA LYS A 251 15.49 2.17 -14.28
C LYS A 251 15.09 3.03 -13.09
N VAL A 252 14.72 2.38 -11.99
CA VAL A 252 14.48 3.05 -10.71
C VAL A 252 15.61 2.70 -9.74
N SER A 253 16.13 3.72 -9.08
CA SER A 253 17.09 3.56 -7.97
C SER A 253 16.81 4.57 -6.88
N GLY A 254 17.25 4.30 -5.66
CA GLY A 254 17.09 5.25 -4.56
C GLY A 254 17.08 4.61 -3.19
N SER A 255 16.47 5.33 -2.25
CA SER A 255 16.50 4.99 -0.84
C SER A 255 15.19 5.35 -0.16
N ILE A 256 14.82 4.56 0.83
CA ILE A 256 13.79 4.94 1.80
C ILE A 256 14.48 5.25 3.12
N TYR A 257 14.13 6.39 3.71
CA TYR A 257 14.64 6.84 4.99
C TYR A 257 13.59 6.67 6.07
N ARG A 258 14.01 6.41 7.30
CA ARG A 258 13.10 6.39 8.45
C ARG A 258 12.44 7.77 8.57
N SER A 259 11.12 7.80 8.51
CA SER A 259 10.38 9.06 8.62
C SER A 259 10.35 9.53 10.07
N ASN A 260 10.19 10.84 10.29
CA ASN A 260 9.92 11.32 11.63
C ASN A 260 8.53 10.81 12.08
N ASN A 261 8.47 10.26 13.28
CA ASN A 261 7.20 9.83 13.88
C ASN A 261 6.49 11.01 14.58
N GLY A 262 6.62 12.23 14.06
CA GLY A 262 6.08 13.45 14.66
C GLY A 262 6.99 14.09 15.72
N ASP A 263 8.19 13.55 15.94
CA ASP A 263 9.24 14.18 16.76
C ASP A 263 10.31 14.80 15.84
N PRO A 264 10.32 16.13 15.65
CA PRO A 264 11.29 16.81 14.79
C PRO A 264 12.72 16.78 15.36
N SER A 265 12.93 16.33 16.60
CA SER A 265 14.28 16.10 17.15
C SER A 265 14.87 14.76 16.71
N GLN A 266 14.04 13.81 16.26
CA GLN A 266 14.47 12.55 15.65
C GLN A 266 14.64 12.71 14.14
N LEU A 267 15.62 13.52 13.76
CA LEU A 267 16.07 13.70 12.37
C LEU A 267 16.92 12.52 11.87
N ASN A 268 16.83 11.35 12.49
CA ASN A 268 17.56 10.17 12.04
C ASN A 268 16.94 9.70 10.71
N LYS A 269 17.35 10.36 9.62
CA LYS A 269 17.17 9.93 8.23
C LYS A 269 18.08 8.73 7.98
N GLU A 270 17.97 7.72 8.83
CA GLU A 270 18.60 6.43 8.65
C GLU A 270 18.01 5.83 7.38
N LYS A 271 18.87 5.44 6.43
CA LYS A 271 18.43 4.69 5.27
C LYS A 271 18.00 3.30 5.75
N ILE A 272 16.73 2.96 5.53
CA ILE A 272 16.14 1.69 5.99
C ILE A 272 15.85 0.73 4.84
N PHE A 273 15.60 1.24 3.63
CA PHE A 273 15.54 0.42 2.41
C PHE A 273 16.42 0.99 1.29
N SER A 274 16.92 0.11 0.43
CA SER A 274 17.55 0.46 -0.85
C SER A 274 16.67 0.00 -2.01
N ILE A 275 16.59 0.79 -3.07
CA ILE A 275 15.89 0.46 -4.31
C ILE A 275 16.89 0.50 -5.44
N GLU A 276 16.96 -0.57 -6.23
CA GLU A 276 17.92 -0.69 -7.33
C GLU A 276 17.37 -1.58 -8.46
N THR A 277 17.64 -1.16 -9.70
CA THR A 277 17.43 -1.94 -10.92
C THR A 277 18.77 -2.56 -11.36
N LYS A 278 19.15 -3.69 -10.76
CA LYS A 278 20.42 -4.40 -11.02
C LYS A 278 20.21 -5.55 -11.99
N ASN A 279 20.79 -5.46 -13.20
CA ASN A 279 20.84 -6.54 -14.21
C ASN A 279 19.48 -7.24 -14.50
N SER A 280 18.38 -6.56 -14.19
CA SER A 280 17.00 -7.05 -14.19
C SER A 280 16.15 -5.95 -14.78
N ASP A 281 15.12 -6.30 -15.53
CA ASP A 281 14.15 -5.34 -16.08
C ASP A 281 13.23 -4.76 -14.99
N LYS A 282 13.18 -5.39 -13.81
CA LYS A 282 12.35 -4.95 -12.68
C LYS A 282 13.21 -4.45 -11.52
N PRO A 283 12.87 -3.28 -10.93
CA PRO A 283 13.55 -2.80 -9.73
C PRO A 283 13.27 -3.72 -8.55
N SER A 284 14.26 -3.80 -7.65
CA SER A 284 14.14 -4.48 -6.36
C SER A 284 14.19 -3.48 -5.23
N ILE A 285 13.52 -3.81 -4.12
CA ILE A 285 13.54 -3.07 -2.86
C ILE A 285 13.94 -4.02 -1.73
N GLU A 286 14.86 -3.58 -0.87
CA GLU A 286 15.49 -4.42 0.14
C GLU A 286 15.70 -3.66 1.46
N PRO A 287 15.28 -4.20 2.62
CA PRO A 287 15.66 -3.66 3.92
C PRO A 287 17.17 -3.77 4.12
N ILE A 288 17.82 -2.67 4.51
CA ILE A 288 19.29 -2.63 4.71
C ILE A 288 19.73 -2.51 6.16
N VAL A 289 18.77 -2.47 7.09
CA VAL A 289 19.01 -2.44 8.54
C VAL A 289 18.52 -3.74 9.16
N ASN A 290 19.17 -4.15 10.25
CA ASN A 290 18.76 -5.35 10.99
C ASN A 290 17.49 -5.08 11.80
N ASP A 291 16.66 -6.12 11.94
CA ASP A 291 15.50 -6.19 12.82
C ASP A 291 14.59 -4.95 12.73
N LEU A 292 14.27 -4.51 11.52
CA LEU A 292 13.35 -3.40 11.33
C LEU A 292 11.96 -3.81 11.88
N LEU A 293 11.43 -3.02 12.81
CA LEU A 293 10.23 -3.38 13.60
C LEU A 293 10.37 -4.71 14.38
N GLY A 294 11.60 -5.12 14.68
CA GLY A 294 11.93 -6.33 15.42
C GLY A 294 11.76 -7.64 14.65
N VAL A 295 11.29 -7.60 13.40
CA VAL A 295 10.94 -8.82 12.63
C VAL A 295 11.28 -8.77 11.15
N ILE A 296 11.39 -7.58 10.55
CA ILE A 296 11.72 -7.45 9.13
C ILE A 296 13.24 -7.66 8.99
N LYS A 297 13.61 -8.73 8.28
CA LYS A 297 15.01 -9.16 8.14
C LYS A 297 15.75 -8.28 7.14
N GLN A 298 17.00 -7.92 7.47
CA GLN A 298 17.91 -7.34 6.50
C GLN A 298 18.07 -8.29 5.31
N GLY A 299 18.04 -7.75 4.08
CA GLY A 299 18.23 -8.55 2.87
C GLY A 299 16.97 -9.23 2.32
N ASP A 300 15.84 -9.17 3.03
CA ASP A 300 14.57 -9.74 2.56
C ASP A 300 13.98 -8.92 1.40
N LYS A 301 14.40 -9.28 0.18
CA LYS A 301 14.19 -8.52 -1.04
C LYS A 301 12.83 -8.81 -1.68
N ALA A 302 12.20 -7.75 -2.19
CA ALA A 302 11.02 -7.84 -3.04
C ALA A 302 11.23 -7.15 -4.39
N VAL A 303 10.45 -7.57 -5.38
CA VAL A 303 10.27 -6.81 -6.62
C VAL A 303 9.40 -5.60 -6.31
N LEU A 304 9.85 -4.41 -6.74
CA LEU A 304 9.06 -3.18 -6.69
C LEU A 304 8.24 -3.10 -7.99
N ASN A 305 6.93 -3.31 -7.88
CA ASN A 305 6.02 -3.05 -9.00
C ASN A 305 5.60 -1.59 -8.92
N TYR A 306 5.84 -0.82 -9.98
CA TYR A 306 5.52 0.62 -9.99
C TYR A 306 4.83 1.05 -11.27
N ILE A 307 4.13 2.18 -11.18
CA ILE A 307 3.42 2.85 -12.26
C ILE A 307 3.72 4.35 -12.16
N LEU A 308 3.96 4.98 -13.32
CA LEU A 308 4.01 6.44 -13.44
C LEU A 308 2.63 6.96 -13.82
N ALA A 309 2.27 8.11 -13.24
CA ALA A 309 1.04 8.79 -13.54
C ALA A 309 1.28 10.29 -13.74
N ASP A 310 0.52 10.86 -14.67
CA ASP A 310 0.58 12.28 -14.98
C ASP A 310 -0.25 13.10 -13.99
N SER A 311 0.01 14.41 -13.94
CA SER A 311 -0.81 15.30 -13.11
C SER A 311 -2.19 15.57 -13.67
N GLU A 312 -2.32 15.46 -14.99
CA GLU A 312 -3.54 15.65 -15.77
C GLU A 312 -3.51 14.69 -16.96
N LYS A 313 -4.67 14.24 -17.41
CA LYS A 313 -4.78 13.32 -18.56
C LYS A 313 -4.05 13.88 -19.79
N GLY A 314 -3.09 13.11 -20.31
CA GLY A 314 -2.35 13.44 -21.53
C GLY A 314 -1.28 14.52 -21.39
N LYS A 315 -0.92 14.90 -20.16
CA LYS A 315 0.08 15.94 -19.90
C LYS A 315 1.52 15.43 -20.02
N ASP A 316 1.73 14.12 -19.93
CA ASP A 316 3.04 13.46 -20.12
C ASP A 316 4.13 14.03 -19.19
N ASP A 317 3.73 14.52 -18.01
CA ASP A 317 4.66 15.11 -17.04
C ASP A 317 5.21 14.08 -16.06
N HIS A 318 4.58 12.89 -15.99
CA HIS A 318 4.89 11.79 -15.11
C HIS A 318 5.08 12.25 -13.66
N LYS A 319 4.22 13.16 -13.20
CA LYS A 319 4.36 13.82 -11.90
C LYS A 319 4.37 12.84 -10.73
N TYR A 320 3.70 11.70 -10.83
CA TYR A 320 3.52 10.76 -9.73
C TYR A 320 4.14 9.39 -10.03
N LEU A 321 4.68 8.75 -9.00
CA LEU A 321 5.11 7.36 -9.03
C LEU A 321 4.42 6.62 -7.89
N PHE A 322 3.67 5.57 -8.20
CA PHE A 322 3.07 4.68 -7.21
C PHE A 322 3.66 3.28 -7.34
N GLY A 323 3.72 2.54 -6.25
CA GLY A 323 4.16 1.16 -6.31
C GLY A 323 3.80 0.32 -5.11
N SER A 324 4.11 -0.97 -5.22
CA SER A 324 3.95 -1.94 -4.15
C SER A 324 5.05 -2.98 -4.18
N ALA A 325 5.31 -3.56 -3.01
CA ALA A 325 6.26 -4.63 -2.82
C ALA A 325 5.73 -5.61 -1.76
N LYS A 326 5.99 -6.90 -1.97
CA LYS A 326 5.69 -7.97 -1.02
C LYS A 326 6.88 -8.92 -1.00
N ALA A 327 7.49 -9.06 0.18
CA ALA A 327 8.60 -9.96 0.46
C ALA A 327 8.12 -11.15 1.32
N GLU A 328 9.04 -11.90 1.93
CA GLU A 328 8.69 -12.98 2.87
C GLU A 328 8.18 -12.41 4.19
N THR A 329 8.85 -11.38 4.73
CA THR A 329 8.61 -10.86 6.08
C THR A 329 7.85 -9.54 6.10
N TRP A 330 7.71 -8.85 4.97
CA TRP A 330 7.13 -7.50 4.92
C TRP A 330 6.39 -7.17 3.63
N ILE A 331 5.44 -6.23 3.74
CA ILE A 331 4.71 -5.60 2.63
C ILE A 331 4.94 -4.10 2.65
N GLY A 332 4.86 -3.46 1.48
CA GLY A 332 4.91 -2.02 1.37
C GLY A 332 4.16 -1.46 0.18
N VAL A 333 3.68 -0.23 0.32
CA VAL A 333 3.18 0.61 -0.77
C VAL A 333 3.93 1.93 -0.78
N LEU A 334 4.13 2.45 -1.98
CA LEU A 334 4.94 3.63 -2.25
C LEU A 334 4.12 4.63 -3.06
N ALA A 335 4.24 5.91 -2.71
CA ALA A 335 3.85 7.04 -3.53
C ALA A 335 4.96 8.10 -3.46
N ALA A 336 5.27 8.71 -4.59
CA ALA A 336 6.25 9.78 -4.67
C ALA A 336 5.88 10.80 -5.76
N GLU A 337 6.35 12.04 -5.59
CA GLU A 337 6.08 13.15 -6.50
C GLU A 337 7.37 13.63 -7.13
N LYS A 338 7.31 13.96 -8.43
CA LYS A 338 8.42 14.52 -9.18
C LYS A 338 8.90 15.79 -8.50
N SER A 339 10.19 15.85 -8.20
CA SER A 339 10.84 16.95 -7.50
C SER A 339 11.92 17.58 -8.36
N ASN A 340 12.10 18.90 -8.21
CA ASN A 340 13.20 19.64 -8.82
C ASN A 340 14.51 19.51 -8.04
N GLU A 341 14.45 18.97 -6.82
CA GLU A 341 15.60 18.81 -5.97
C GLU A 341 16.30 17.46 -6.24
N LYS A 342 17.59 17.50 -6.54
CA LYS A 342 18.38 16.29 -6.78
C LYS A 342 18.59 15.50 -5.47
N PRO A 343 18.48 14.15 -5.50
CA PRO A 343 18.99 13.26 -4.45
C PRO A 343 20.42 13.62 -4.09
N ALA A 344 20.80 13.39 -2.83
CA ALA A 344 22.20 13.47 -2.44
C ALA A 344 22.97 12.36 -3.19
N GLU A 345 23.46 12.66 -4.38
CA GLU A 345 24.29 11.74 -5.16
C GLU A 345 25.56 11.46 -4.34
N LYS A 346 25.92 10.17 -4.20
CA LYS A 346 27.19 9.80 -3.60
C LYS A 346 28.29 10.51 -4.38
N GLN A 347 29.07 11.35 -3.71
CA GLN A 347 30.33 11.82 -4.25
C GLN A 347 31.19 10.58 -4.53
N THR A 348 31.36 10.24 -5.80
CA THR A 348 32.43 9.34 -6.22
C THR A 348 33.74 10.08 -5.96
N ASN A 349 34.39 9.79 -4.85
CA ASN A 349 35.78 10.17 -4.65
C ASN A 349 36.59 9.61 -5.83
N LYS A 350 37.12 10.52 -6.66
CA LYS A 350 38.11 10.20 -7.68
C LYS A 350 39.46 9.92 -7.05
#